data_AF-A0A3P6RJP2-F1
#
_entry.id   AF-A0A3P6RJP2-F1
#
_cell.length_a   1.000
_cell.length_b   1.000
_cell.length_c   1.000
_cell.angle_alpha   90.00
_cell.angle_beta   90.00
_cell.angle_gamma   90.00
#
_symmetry.space_group_name_H-M   'P 1'
#
loop_
_entity.id
_entity.type
_entity.pdbx_description
1 polymer ?
#
loop_
_entity_poly.entity_id
_entity_poly.type
_entity_poly.pdbx_seq_one_letter_code
_entity_poly.pdbx_strand_id
1 'polypeptide(L)'
;FARDLIGKRKNEGHAKHDEQNLGFEISSSTNFPVAAGLASSAAGFAAIAIGIGRLFNLSITEVSTLARLGSGSACRSVSGGLVEWCAGSDPSGCDCITKQVFPETWWPELRAVILILDDAEKEVGSSIGMRRTVETSELLKYRAESVVPDRIRRLTAAFKTRNFEEFARITMADSNQLHAVCLDSFPPLRVSYFLSSAVPVSCGFCLSR
;
A
#
# COMPACT_ATOMS: atom_id res chain seq x y z
N PHE A 1 15.27 0.13 -14.30
CA PHE A 1 14.07 -0.72 -14.36
C PHE A 1 13.13 -0.38 -15.53
N ALA A 2 12.42 0.77 -15.54
CA ALA A 2 11.55 1.12 -16.68
C ALA A 2 12.34 1.24 -18.00
N ARG A 3 13.52 1.88 -17.97
CA ARG A 3 14.47 1.90 -19.10
C ARG A 3 14.94 0.51 -19.53
N ASP A 4 15.18 -0.40 -18.57
CA ASP A 4 15.62 -1.77 -18.87
C ASP A 4 14.48 -2.64 -19.44
N LEU A 5 13.24 -2.42 -18.99
CA LEU A 5 12.03 -3.04 -19.55
C LEU A 5 11.79 -2.58 -21.00
N ILE A 6 11.96 -1.28 -21.26
CA ILE A 6 11.87 -0.69 -22.60
C ILE A 6 12.99 -1.21 -23.50
N GLY A 7 14.22 -1.32 -22.97
CA GLY A 7 15.38 -1.86 -23.69
C GLY A 7 15.20 -3.33 -24.07
N LYS A 8 14.61 -4.15 -23.19
CA LYS A 8 14.34 -5.58 -23.48
C LYS A 8 13.31 -5.78 -24.60
N ARG A 9 12.28 -4.93 -24.69
CA ARG A 9 11.24 -5.04 -25.73
C ARG A 9 11.64 -4.45 -27.09
N LYS A 10 12.62 -3.52 -27.14
CA LYS A 10 13.19 -3.03 -28.40
C LYS A 10 13.98 -4.10 -29.19
N ASN A 11 14.39 -5.19 -28.54
CA ASN A 11 15.23 -6.22 -29.17
C ASN A 11 14.48 -7.28 -30.00
N GLU A 12 13.15 -7.24 -30.09
CA GLU A 12 12.37 -8.24 -30.85
C GLU A 12 12.00 -7.81 -32.29
N GLY A 13 12.46 -6.66 -32.79
CA GLY A 13 12.21 -6.33 -34.20
C GLY A 13 12.71 -4.96 -34.64
N HIS A 14 13.87 -4.97 -35.31
CA HIS A 14 14.40 -3.94 -36.22
C HIS A 14 14.88 -2.57 -35.68
N ALA A 15 16.07 -2.24 -36.22
CA ALA A 15 16.72 -0.94 -36.42
C ALA A 15 17.33 -0.21 -35.21
N LYS A 16 18.65 0.03 -35.32
CA LYS A 16 19.41 1.07 -34.63
C LYS A 16 18.75 2.43 -34.91
N HIS A 17 17.87 2.86 -34.02
CA HIS A 17 17.43 4.25 -33.95
C HIS A 17 18.23 4.94 -32.87
N ASP A 18 18.79 6.10 -33.21
CA ASP A 18 19.45 7.06 -32.33
C ASP A 18 18.81 7.07 -30.93
N GLU A 19 19.66 7.12 -29.89
CA GLU A 19 19.23 7.42 -28.51
C GLU A 19 18.68 8.85 -28.44
N GLN A 20 17.55 9.11 -29.12
CA GLN A 20 16.73 10.25 -28.80
C GLN A 20 16.27 10.06 -27.35
N ASN A 21 16.63 11.03 -26.53
CA ASN A 21 16.30 11.09 -25.11
C ASN A 21 14.77 11.28 -24.99
N LEU A 22 14.03 10.20 -25.17
CA LEU A 22 12.58 10.15 -25.07
C LEU A 22 12.20 10.42 -23.61
N GLY A 23 11.78 11.65 -23.34
CA GLY A 23 11.13 12.03 -22.10
C GLY A 23 9.62 11.81 -22.19
N PHE A 24 8.97 11.76 -21.04
CA PHE A 24 7.52 11.82 -20.94
C PHE A 24 7.15 12.80 -19.82
N GLU A 25 6.07 13.54 -20.04
CA GLU A 25 5.49 14.43 -19.05
C GLU A 25 4.37 13.68 -18.31
N ILE A 26 4.36 13.77 -16.98
CA ILE A 26 3.31 13.19 -16.14
C ILE A 26 2.58 14.34 -15.47
N SER A 27 1.28 14.45 -15.76
CA SER A 27 0.36 15.30 -15.01
C SER A 27 -0.62 14.41 -14.27
N SER A 28 -0.66 14.54 -12.95
CA SER A 28 -1.54 13.76 -12.06
C SER A 28 -2.27 14.71 -11.12
N SER A 29 -3.58 14.52 -10.98
CA SER A 29 -4.41 15.23 -10.02
C SER A 29 -5.16 14.24 -9.15
N THR A 30 -5.60 14.69 -7.97
CA THR A 30 -6.39 13.90 -7.04
C THR A 30 -7.61 14.72 -6.63
N ASN A 31 -8.74 14.06 -6.45
CA ASN A 31 -9.98 14.66 -5.94
C ASN A 31 -10.16 14.46 -4.43
N PHE A 32 -9.15 13.90 -3.74
CA PHE A 32 -9.15 13.78 -2.29
C PHE A 32 -8.60 15.04 -1.63
N PRO A 33 -9.11 15.44 -0.44
CA PRO A 33 -8.51 16.52 0.32
C PRO A 33 -7.08 16.11 0.69
N VAL A 34 -6.09 16.88 0.27
CA VAL A 34 -4.66 16.60 0.49
C VAL A 34 -4.35 16.41 1.99
N ALA A 35 -5.09 17.12 2.83
CA ALA A 35 -4.96 17.16 4.27
C ALA A 35 -5.65 16.00 5.02
N ALA A 36 -6.50 15.20 4.35
CA ALA A 36 -7.32 14.16 4.99
C ALA A 36 -6.55 12.91 5.46
N GLY A 37 -5.21 12.89 5.34
CA GLY A 37 -4.38 11.76 5.77
C GLY A 37 -4.63 10.45 4.98
N LEU A 38 -5.41 10.51 3.90
CA LEU A 38 -5.64 9.39 2.99
C LEU A 38 -4.38 9.14 2.17
N ALA A 39 -4.10 7.87 1.83
CA ALA A 39 -2.89 7.40 1.17
C ALA A 39 -2.72 7.94 -0.27
N SER A 40 -2.59 9.26 -0.42
CA SER A 40 -2.54 10.00 -1.68
C SER A 40 -1.34 9.57 -2.52
N SER A 41 -0.20 9.26 -1.88
CA SER A 41 0.97 8.72 -2.58
C SER A 41 0.73 7.34 -3.17
N ALA A 42 -0.01 6.46 -2.49
CA ALA A 42 -0.31 5.12 -2.99
C ALA A 42 -1.16 5.19 -4.27
N ALA A 43 -2.24 5.97 -4.24
CA ALA A 43 -3.11 6.18 -5.40
C ALA A 43 -2.37 6.85 -6.56
N GLY A 44 -1.58 7.90 -6.29
CA GLY A 44 -0.80 8.60 -7.30
C GLY A 44 0.22 7.70 -8.01
N PHE A 45 1.04 6.96 -7.26
CA PHE A 45 2.02 6.05 -7.86
C PHE A 45 1.38 4.87 -8.59
N ALA A 46 0.23 4.38 -8.12
CA ALA A 46 -0.54 3.36 -8.85
C ALA A 46 -1.08 3.92 -10.18
N ALA A 47 -1.66 5.12 -10.18
CA ALA A 47 -2.15 5.77 -11.39
C ALA A 47 -1.04 5.99 -12.43
N ILE A 48 0.12 6.48 -11.98
CA ILE A 48 1.31 6.65 -12.82
C ILE A 48 1.77 5.30 -13.38
N ALA A 49 1.90 4.27 -12.54
CA ALA A 49 2.33 2.95 -12.97
C ALA A 49 1.36 2.32 -13.97
N ILE A 50 0.04 2.50 -13.79
CA ILE A 50 -0.98 2.05 -14.73
C ILE A 50 -0.86 2.81 -16.05
N GLY A 51 -0.65 4.13 -16.02
CA GLY A 51 -0.44 4.95 -17.21
C GLY A 51 0.77 4.50 -18.03
N ILE A 52 1.91 4.31 -17.36
CA ILE A 52 3.13 3.76 -17.97
C ILE A 52 2.87 2.33 -18.46
N GLY A 53 2.15 1.53 -17.68
CA GLY A 53 1.77 0.17 -18.04
C GLY A 53 1.00 0.09 -19.34
N ARG A 54 0.03 0.99 -19.55
CA ARG A 54 -0.72 1.11 -20.81
C ARG A 54 0.17 1.56 -21.96
N LEU A 55 1.05 2.55 -21.74
CA LEU A 55 1.93 3.08 -22.78
C LEU A 55 2.91 2.03 -23.31
N PHE A 56 3.44 1.17 -22.43
CA PHE A 56 4.43 0.14 -22.79
C PHE A 56 3.87 -1.28 -22.83
N ASN A 57 2.55 -1.46 -22.74
CA ASN A 57 1.85 -2.75 -22.72
C ASN A 57 2.39 -3.72 -21.64
N LEU A 58 2.64 -3.22 -20.44
CA LEU A 58 3.13 -4.02 -19.31
C LEU A 58 2.02 -4.91 -18.75
N SER A 59 2.41 -6.10 -18.29
CA SER A 59 1.56 -7.00 -17.51
C SER A 59 1.17 -6.38 -16.17
N ILE A 60 0.09 -6.87 -15.56
CA ILE A 60 -0.38 -6.39 -14.25
C ILE A 60 0.68 -6.54 -13.16
N THR A 61 1.49 -7.61 -13.23
CA THR A 61 2.59 -7.86 -12.30
C THR A 61 3.71 -6.83 -12.46
N GLU A 62 4.05 -6.47 -13.69
CA GLU A 62 5.04 -5.42 -14.00
C GLU A 62 4.55 -4.05 -13.53
N VAL A 63 3.26 -3.75 -13.73
CA VAL A 63 2.62 -2.51 -13.24
C VAL A 63 2.64 -2.43 -11.72
N SER A 64 2.26 -3.51 -11.04
CA SER A 64 2.31 -3.59 -9.57
C SER A 64 3.74 -3.43 -9.03
N THR A 65 4.72 -4.04 -9.70
CA THR A 65 6.14 -3.88 -9.35
C THR A 65 6.60 -2.44 -9.54
N LEU A 66 6.22 -1.81 -10.65
CA LEU A 66 6.52 -0.41 -10.92
C LEU A 66 5.88 0.52 -9.88
N ALA A 67 4.62 0.28 -9.50
CA ALA A 67 3.93 1.05 -8.46
C ALA A 67 4.67 0.94 -7.11
N ARG A 68 5.12 -0.27 -6.75
CA ARG A 68 5.89 -0.52 -5.50
C ARG A 68 7.17 0.33 -5.42
N LEU A 69 7.86 0.52 -6.54
CA LEU A 69 9.10 1.31 -6.59
C LEU A 69 8.88 2.78 -6.23
N GLY A 70 7.71 3.34 -6.56
CA GLY A 70 7.33 4.69 -6.17
C GLY A 70 6.83 4.78 -4.72
N SER A 71 5.92 3.88 -4.35
CA SER A 71 5.43 3.74 -2.98
C SER A 71 5.06 2.28 -2.72
N GLY A 72 5.60 1.70 -1.65
CA GLY A 72 5.37 0.27 -1.33
C GLY A 72 3.87 -0.08 -1.30
N SER A 73 3.04 0.77 -0.71
CA SER A 73 1.59 0.57 -0.65
C SER A 73 0.86 0.70 -2.00
N ALA A 74 1.43 1.39 -2.99
CA ALA A 74 0.80 1.64 -4.29
C ALA A 74 0.54 0.36 -5.08
N CYS A 75 1.37 -0.67 -4.87
CA CYS A 75 1.21 -1.97 -5.56
C CYS A 75 -0.16 -2.60 -5.31
N ARG A 76 -0.77 -2.37 -4.13
CA ARG A 76 -2.11 -2.88 -3.79
C ARG A 76 -3.25 -2.09 -4.42
N SER A 77 -3.00 -0.88 -4.89
CA SER A 77 -3.99 -0.03 -5.57
C SER A 77 -4.09 -0.29 -7.06
N VAL A 78 -3.32 -1.26 -7.59
CA VAL A 78 -3.34 -1.65 -9.01
C VAL A 78 -4.52 -2.58 -9.33
N SER A 79 -5.15 -3.18 -8.33
CA SER A 79 -6.31 -4.08 -8.48
C SER A 79 -7.40 -3.74 -7.49
N GLY A 80 -8.66 -4.06 -7.83
CA GLY A 80 -9.82 -3.88 -6.95
C GLY A 80 -9.98 -5.00 -5.92
N GLY A 81 -10.91 -4.81 -4.99
CA GLY A 81 -11.30 -5.83 -4.00
C GLY A 81 -10.31 -6.01 -2.85
N LEU A 82 -10.18 -7.25 -2.37
CA LEU A 82 -9.20 -7.59 -1.33
C LEU A 82 -7.88 -7.96 -1.99
N VAL A 83 -6.85 -7.18 -1.69
CA VAL A 83 -5.53 -7.32 -2.30
C VAL A 83 -4.47 -7.56 -1.23
N GLU A 84 -3.67 -8.60 -1.41
CA GLU A 84 -2.55 -8.96 -0.54
C GLU A 84 -1.23 -8.56 -1.18
N TRP A 85 -0.36 -7.88 -0.42
CA TRP A 85 1.03 -7.67 -0.79
C TRP A 85 1.90 -8.70 -0.07
N CYS A 86 2.38 -9.70 -0.82
CA CYS A 86 3.30 -10.70 -0.31
C CYS A 86 4.70 -10.09 -0.21
N ALA A 87 5.29 -10.13 0.98
CA ALA A 87 6.63 -9.57 1.23
C ALA A 87 7.71 -10.25 0.37
N GLY A 88 7.53 -11.53 0.08
CA GLY A 88 8.58 -12.36 -0.50
C GLY A 88 9.63 -12.74 0.53
N SER A 89 10.55 -13.59 0.10
CA SER A 89 11.68 -14.12 0.85
C SER A 89 12.97 -14.06 0.03
N ASP A 90 12.87 -13.87 -1.29
CA ASP A 90 14.01 -13.74 -2.19
C ASP A 90 14.66 -12.36 -2.04
N PRO A 91 15.97 -12.27 -1.73
CA PRO A 91 16.69 -10.99 -1.64
C PRO A 91 16.65 -10.15 -2.91
N SER A 92 16.45 -10.75 -4.09
CA SER A 92 16.27 -10.03 -5.35
C SER A 92 14.92 -9.30 -5.43
N GLY A 93 13.96 -9.65 -4.57
CA GLY A 93 12.61 -9.10 -4.55
C GLY A 93 11.70 -9.64 -5.65
N CYS A 94 12.10 -10.71 -6.35
CA CYS A 94 11.33 -11.31 -7.44
C CYS A 94 10.02 -11.96 -6.96
N ASP A 95 9.98 -12.46 -5.73
CA ASP A 95 8.79 -13.07 -5.11
C ASP A 95 7.98 -12.08 -4.24
N CYS A 96 8.44 -10.83 -4.13
CA CYS A 96 7.66 -9.73 -3.59
C CYS A 96 6.59 -9.38 -4.63
N ILE A 97 5.35 -9.81 -4.43
CA ILE A 97 4.28 -9.66 -5.44
C ILE A 97 2.97 -9.27 -4.79
N THR A 98 2.06 -8.74 -5.60
CA THR A 98 0.70 -8.42 -5.20
C THR A 98 -0.27 -9.41 -5.78
N LYS A 99 -1.25 -9.86 -5.00
CA LYS A 99 -2.29 -10.81 -5.40
C LYS A 99 -3.66 -10.23 -5.09
N GLN A 100 -4.54 -10.21 -6.09
CA GLN A 100 -5.96 -10.02 -5.85
C GLN A 100 -6.51 -11.32 -5.24
N VAL A 101 -6.88 -11.26 -3.96
CA VAL A 101 -7.39 -12.41 -3.21
C VAL A 101 -8.88 -12.59 -3.49
N PHE A 102 -9.63 -11.50 -3.53
CA PHE A 102 -11.04 -11.47 -3.91
C PHE A 102 -11.35 -10.22 -4.74
N PRO A 103 -12.23 -10.29 -5.74
CA PRO A 103 -12.67 -9.12 -6.49
C PRO A 103 -13.55 -8.20 -5.64
N GLU A 104 -13.69 -6.94 -6.06
CA GLU A 104 -14.54 -5.93 -5.42
C GLU A 104 -16.02 -6.33 -5.34
N THR A 105 -16.47 -7.20 -6.25
CA THR A 105 -17.83 -7.75 -6.26
C THR A 105 -18.07 -8.84 -5.22
N TRP A 106 -17.02 -9.30 -4.53
CA TRP A 106 -17.11 -10.43 -3.59
C TRP A 106 -17.93 -10.12 -2.34
N TRP A 107 -17.84 -8.91 -1.81
CA TRP A 107 -18.54 -8.52 -0.58
C TRP A 107 -19.24 -7.15 -0.75
N PRO A 108 -20.31 -7.11 -1.57
CA PRO A 108 -20.93 -5.86 -2.00
C PRO A 108 -21.67 -5.12 -0.88
N GLU A 109 -21.89 -5.72 0.29
CA GLU A 109 -22.48 -5.09 1.46
C GLU A 109 -21.45 -4.33 2.32
N LEU A 110 -20.15 -4.62 2.17
CA LEU A 110 -19.11 -3.97 2.96
C LEU A 110 -19.05 -2.47 2.60
N ARG A 111 -19.00 -1.61 3.61
CA ARG A 111 -18.92 -0.16 3.46
C ARG A 111 -17.73 0.37 4.26
N ALA A 112 -17.07 1.39 3.71
CA ALA A 112 -16.05 2.15 4.42
C ALA A 112 -16.57 3.57 4.64
N VAL A 113 -16.43 4.07 5.86
CA VAL A 113 -16.73 5.46 6.23
C VAL A 113 -15.43 6.08 6.73
N ILE A 114 -15.06 7.22 6.18
CA ILE A 114 -13.83 7.93 6.51
C ILE A 114 -14.22 9.19 7.29
N LEU A 115 -13.76 9.29 8.53
CA LEU A 115 -13.95 10.46 9.37
C LEU A 115 -12.64 11.25 9.41
N ILE A 116 -12.68 12.49 8.92
CA ILE A 116 -11.52 13.40 8.96
C ILE A 116 -11.64 14.19 10.27
N LEU A 117 -10.72 13.93 11.20
CA LEU A 117 -10.74 14.53 12.54
C LEU A 117 -9.76 15.71 12.67
N ASP A 118 -8.65 15.65 11.95
CA ASP A 118 -7.61 16.66 11.92
C ASP A 118 -7.01 16.65 10.51
N ASP A 119 -6.79 17.84 9.96
CA ASP A 119 -6.22 18.06 8.64
C ASP A 119 -4.78 18.62 8.72
N ALA A 120 -4.21 18.69 9.93
CA ALA A 120 -2.82 19.02 10.13
C ALA A 120 -1.86 17.99 9.52
N GLU A 121 -0.73 18.48 9.00
CA GLU A 121 0.32 17.62 8.47
C GLU A 121 0.99 16.81 9.59
N LYS A 122 1.32 15.56 9.29
CA LYS A 122 2.04 14.68 10.24
C LYS A 122 3.42 15.24 10.52
N GLU A 123 3.79 15.38 11.80
CA GLU A 123 5.13 15.83 12.20
C GLU A 123 6.27 14.96 11.61
N VAL A 124 6.04 13.65 11.46
CA VAL A 124 7.00 12.71 10.87
C VAL A 124 6.34 11.95 9.73
N GLY A 125 6.90 12.09 8.52
CA GLY A 125 6.45 11.35 7.34
C GLY A 125 6.60 9.84 7.48
N SER A 126 5.69 9.08 6.86
CA SER A 126 5.60 7.62 7.03
C SER A 126 6.92 6.88 6.76
N SER A 127 7.69 7.26 5.73
CA SER A 127 8.95 6.60 5.40
C SER A 127 10.00 6.73 6.50
N ILE A 128 10.11 7.92 7.10
CA ILE A 128 11.03 8.20 8.20
C ILE A 128 10.55 7.47 9.47
N GLY A 129 9.24 7.57 9.76
CA GLY A 129 8.64 6.90 10.91
C GLY A 129 8.79 5.38 10.86
N MET A 130 8.50 4.76 9.72
CA MET A 130 8.64 3.32 9.53
C MET A 130 10.10 2.87 9.67
N ARG A 131 11.05 3.60 9.08
CA ARG A 131 12.48 3.29 9.23
C ARG A 131 12.92 3.34 10.70
N ARG A 132 12.58 4.42 11.40
CA ARG A 132 12.85 4.57 12.84
C ARG A 132 12.26 3.41 13.63
N THR A 133 11.03 3.02 13.31
CA THR A 133 10.35 1.91 13.98
C THR A 133 11.09 0.59 13.76
N VAL A 134 11.57 0.32 12.54
CA VAL A 134 12.42 -0.84 12.25
C VAL A 134 13.72 -0.81 13.05
N GLU A 135 14.33 0.36 13.20
CA GLU A 135 15.62 0.52 13.88
C GLU A 135 15.52 0.46 15.41
N THR A 136 14.36 0.81 15.99
CA THR A 136 14.28 1.11 17.43
C THR A 136 13.18 0.39 18.20
N SER A 137 12.11 -0.08 17.55
CA SER A 137 11.03 -0.78 18.25
C SER A 137 11.37 -2.25 18.47
N GLU A 138 11.38 -2.68 19.73
CA GLU A 138 11.55 -4.08 20.11
C GLU A 138 10.30 -4.91 19.78
N LEU A 139 9.12 -4.28 19.79
CA LEU A 139 7.84 -4.93 19.50
C LEU A 139 7.65 -5.28 18.01
N LEU A 140 8.28 -4.53 17.10
CA LEU A 140 8.06 -4.70 15.66
C LEU A 140 8.46 -6.09 15.18
N LYS A 141 9.58 -6.63 15.68
CA LYS A 141 10.09 -7.94 15.25
C LYS A 141 9.08 -9.05 15.53
N TYR A 142 8.57 -9.11 16.75
CA TYR A 142 7.55 -10.08 17.13
C TYR A 142 6.25 -9.90 16.33
N ARG A 143 5.83 -8.64 16.10
CA ARG A 143 4.68 -8.34 15.25
C ARG A 143 4.84 -8.91 13.84
N ALA A 144 5.97 -8.66 13.20
CA ALA A 144 6.24 -9.09 11.83
C ALA A 144 6.35 -10.61 11.68
N GLU A 145 7.04 -11.27 12.62
CA GLU A 145 7.33 -12.71 12.54
C GLU A 145 6.16 -13.58 13.01
N SER A 146 5.44 -13.17 14.06
CA SER A 146 4.46 -14.03 14.73
C SER A 146 3.02 -13.56 14.60
N VAL A 147 2.77 -12.25 14.60
CA VAL A 147 1.39 -11.73 14.69
C VAL A 147 0.77 -11.51 13.31
N VAL A 148 1.49 -10.84 12.41
CA VAL A 148 0.99 -10.48 11.08
C VAL A 148 0.65 -11.69 10.21
N PRO A 149 1.48 -12.77 10.15
CA PRO A 149 1.16 -13.94 9.34
C PRO A 149 -0.16 -14.63 9.76
N ASP A 150 -0.40 -14.81 11.06
CA ASP A 150 -1.66 -15.38 11.55
C ASP A 150 -2.85 -14.45 11.27
N ARG A 151 -2.68 -13.13 11.46
CA ARG A 151 -3.73 -12.15 11.15
C ARG A 151 -4.12 -12.14 9.68
N ILE A 152 -3.15 -12.20 8.76
CA ILE A 152 -3.44 -12.31 7.32
C ILE A 152 -4.28 -13.56 7.04
N ARG A 153 -3.85 -14.73 7.55
CA ARG A 153 -4.59 -15.99 7.37
C ARG A 153 -6.03 -15.90 7.87
N ARG A 154 -6.23 -15.34 9.07
CA ARG A 154 -7.56 -15.20 9.69
C ARG A 154 -8.42 -14.16 9.00
N LEU A 155 -7.85 -13.02 8.62
CA LEU A 155 -8.55 -11.95 7.92
C LEU A 155 -9.03 -12.42 6.56
N THR A 156 -8.17 -13.14 5.82
CA THR A 156 -8.55 -13.76 4.54
C THR A 156 -9.66 -14.78 4.71
N ALA A 157 -9.63 -15.61 5.77
CA ALA A 157 -10.71 -16.55 6.08
C ALA A 157 -12.02 -15.86 6.46
N ALA A 158 -11.95 -14.79 7.27
CA ALA A 158 -13.10 -13.98 7.65
C ALA A 158 -13.73 -13.29 6.42
N PHE A 159 -12.89 -12.72 5.54
CA PHE A 159 -13.35 -12.10 4.30
C PHE A 159 -13.98 -13.10 3.33
N LYS A 160 -13.40 -14.31 3.21
CA LYS A 160 -13.95 -15.40 2.41
C LYS A 160 -15.36 -15.79 2.86
N THR A 161 -15.57 -15.85 4.17
CA THR A 161 -16.86 -16.25 4.78
C THR A 161 -17.79 -15.07 5.04
N ARG A 162 -17.40 -13.85 4.66
CA ARG A 162 -18.12 -12.60 4.95
C ARG A 162 -18.46 -12.43 6.44
N ASN A 163 -17.58 -12.94 7.31
CA ASN A 163 -17.71 -12.78 8.75
C ASN A 163 -17.23 -11.39 9.16
N PHE A 164 -18.16 -10.44 9.21
CA PHE A 164 -17.85 -9.04 9.55
C PHE A 164 -17.29 -8.89 10.95
N GLU A 165 -17.77 -9.66 11.93
CA GLU A 165 -17.35 -9.56 13.32
C GLU A 165 -15.86 -9.90 13.48
N GLU A 166 -15.43 -11.05 12.96
CA GLU A 166 -14.02 -11.44 13.02
C GLU A 166 -13.14 -10.53 12.16
N PHE A 167 -13.62 -10.13 10.97
CA PHE A 167 -12.94 -9.16 10.12
C PHE A 167 -12.68 -7.85 10.87
N ALA A 168 -13.73 -7.24 11.43
CA ALA A 168 -13.65 -6.00 12.18
C ALA A 168 -12.74 -6.12 13.41
N ARG A 169 -12.84 -7.23 14.16
CA ARG A 169 -12.01 -7.47 15.34
C ARG A 169 -10.52 -7.54 14.99
N ILE A 170 -10.13 -8.29 13.95
CA ILE A 170 -8.73 -8.37 13.49
C ILE A 170 -8.25 -7.00 13.03
N THR A 171 -9.07 -6.33 12.23
CA THR A 171 -8.79 -5.01 11.70
C THR A 171 -8.54 -3.95 12.80
N MET A 172 -9.40 -3.88 13.81
CA MET A 172 -9.23 -2.97 14.95
C MET A 172 -7.98 -3.33 15.76
N ALA A 173 -7.75 -4.62 16.01
CA ALA A 173 -6.57 -5.08 16.74
C ALA A 173 -5.26 -4.79 15.98
N ASP A 174 -5.28 -4.84 14.65
CA ASP A 174 -4.11 -4.52 13.84
C ASP A 174 -3.79 -3.02 13.80
N SER A 175 -4.84 -2.20 13.71
CA SER A 175 -4.72 -0.74 13.87
C SER A 175 -4.09 -0.40 15.23
N ASN A 176 -4.66 -0.91 16.33
CA ASN A 176 -4.15 -0.66 17.68
C ASN A 176 -2.69 -1.11 17.85
N GLN A 177 -2.31 -2.28 17.33
CA GLN A 177 -0.95 -2.77 17.46
C GLN A 177 0.04 -1.98 16.61
N LEU A 178 -0.37 -1.47 15.45
CA LEU A 178 0.45 -0.55 14.67
C LEU A 178 0.77 0.71 15.49
N HIS A 179 -0.23 1.29 16.14
CA HIS A 179 -0.03 2.44 17.03
C HIS A 179 0.86 2.12 18.23
N ALA A 180 0.71 0.94 18.84
CA ALA A 180 1.57 0.50 19.93
C ALA A 180 3.05 0.39 19.50
N VAL A 181 3.30 -0.14 18.31
CA VAL A 181 4.65 -0.23 17.74
C VAL A 181 5.22 1.16 17.41
N CYS A 182 4.40 2.11 16.96
CA CYS A 182 4.85 3.50 16.79
C CYS A 182 5.24 4.16 18.12
N LEU A 183 4.51 3.87 19.21
CA LEU A 183 4.83 4.37 20.54
C LEU A 183 6.11 3.75 21.13
N ASP A 184 6.40 2.50 20.76
CA ASP A 184 7.60 1.75 21.15
C ASP A 184 8.88 2.22 20.43
N SER A 185 8.75 2.93 19.31
CA SER A 185 9.89 3.53 18.60
C SER A 185 10.59 4.62 19.43
N PHE A 186 11.86 4.91 19.14
CA PHE A 186 12.63 5.96 19.82
C PHE A 186 13.23 7.00 18.85
N PRO A 187 12.95 8.31 18.99
CA PRO A 187 11.89 8.89 19.83
C PRO A 187 10.49 8.38 19.44
N PRO A 188 9.54 8.30 20.40
CA PRO A 188 8.18 7.81 20.15
C PRO A 188 7.50 8.56 19.01
N LEU A 189 6.85 7.80 18.13
CA LEU A 189 6.05 8.35 17.05
C LEU A 189 4.61 8.51 17.55
N ARG A 190 4.19 9.76 17.71
CA ARG A 190 2.78 10.07 17.99
C ARG A 190 2.03 10.08 16.67
N VAL A 191 1.13 9.13 16.50
CA VAL A 191 0.14 9.19 15.44
C VAL A 191 -1.08 9.93 16.02
N SER A 192 -1.41 11.13 15.51
CA SER A 192 -2.25 12.18 16.13
C SER A 192 -3.59 11.79 16.78
N TYR A 193 -4.11 10.59 16.59
CA TYR A 193 -5.46 10.21 17.05
C TYR A 193 -5.60 10.00 18.58
N PHE A 194 -4.50 9.90 19.33
CA PHE A 194 -4.53 9.75 20.80
C PHE A 194 -4.48 11.07 21.57
N LEU A 195 -4.96 12.17 20.99
CA LEU A 195 -5.22 13.41 21.72
C LEU A 195 -6.61 13.36 22.36
N SER A 196 -6.64 13.03 23.65
CA SER A 196 -7.65 13.25 24.74
C SER A 196 -9.18 13.19 24.48
N SER A 197 -9.68 13.09 23.25
CA SER A 197 -11.10 13.30 22.93
C SER A 197 -11.67 12.37 21.84
N ALA A 198 -10.88 11.46 21.25
CA ALA A 198 -11.32 10.68 20.10
C ALA A 198 -11.73 9.24 20.47
N VAL A 199 -13.00 8.92 20.16
CA VAL A 199 -13.57 7.57 20.11
C VAL A 199 -12.76 6.70 19.13
N PRO A 200 -12.44 5.44 19.44
CA PRO A 200 -11.60 4.60 18.59
C PRO A 200 -12.37 4.19 17.32
N VAL A 201 -12.23 4.98 16.25
CA VAL A 201 -12.68 4.59 14.92
C VAL A 201 -11.64 5.05 13.91
N SER A 202 -10.77 4.14 13.46
CA SER A 202 -10.35 4.16 12.06
C SER A 202 -9.73 2.83 11.65
N CYS A 203 -10.41 2.15 10.72
CA CYS A 203 -9.77 1.25 9.78
C CYS A 203 -9.84 1.89 8.40
N GLY A 204 -8.69 2.32 7.88
CA GLY A 204 -8.56 2.71 6.48
C GLY A 204 -8.31 1.49 5.61
N PHE A 205 -9.34 1.00 4.91
CA PHE A 205 -9.14 0.19 3.71
C PHE A 205 -9.04 1.12 2.50
N CYS A 206 -7.97 0.96 1.72
CA CYS A 206 -7.93 1.49 0.36
C CYS A 206 -8.85 0.61 -0.50
N LEU A 207 -10.12 1.00 -0.61
CA LEU A 207 -11.01 0.47 -1.65
C LEU A 207 -10.94 1.46 -2.80
N SER A 208 -10.16 1.13 -3.83
CA SER A 208 -10.30 1.80 -5.12
C SER A 208 -11.68 1.46 -5.66
N ARG A 209 -12.50 2.49 -5.94
CA ARG A 209 -13.51 2.38 -6.99
C ARG A 209 -12.84 2.36 -8.35
#